data_AF-A0AAW2J2K7-F1
#
_entry.id   AF-A0AAW2J2K7-F1
#
_cell.length_a   1.000
_cell.length_b   1.000
_cell.length_c   1.000
_cell.angle_alpha   90.00
_cell.angle_beta   90.00
_cell.angle_gamma   90.00
#
_symmetry.space_group_name_H-M   'P 1'
#
loop_
_entity.id
_entity.type
_entity.pdbx_description
1 polymer ?
#
loop_
_entity_poly.entity_id
_entity_poly.type
_entity_poly.pdbx_seq_one_letter_code
_entity_poly.pdbx_strand_id
1 'polypeptide(L)'
;MPVFHHPGAFLRCELQFGVREVEKPTIGLPDGLTFVRLVSDGDRKLYLIGGVGVSGISRSMKLWELGEDGGDWMEVETLPEMVCRKFVSVCYHNYEHVYCFWHQGLICLCCYTWPEILYYKVSRRTWHWLPKCPSLPDKWSCGFRWFPFKPELYSTV
;
A
#
# COMPACT_ATOMS: atom_id res chain seq x y z
N MET A 1 0.53 22.07 7.52
CA MET A 1 1.45 20.94 7.29
C MET A 1 2.05 20.54 8.63
N PRO A 2 1.86 19.31 9.10
CA PRO A 2 2.75 18.72 10.08
C PRO A 2 3.48 17.51 9.48
N VAL A 3 4.79 17.53 9.61
CA VAL A 3 5.69 16.40 9.42
C VAL A 3 5.67 15.62 10.74
N PHE A 4 5.35 14.33 10.71
CA PHE A 4 5.43 13.46 11.90
C PHE A 4 6.67 12.59 11.81
N HIS A 5 7.69 12.93 12.61
CA HIS A 5 8.81 12.05 12.94
C HIS A 5 8.47 11.27 14.22
N HIS A 6 8.06 10.00 14.09
CA HIS A 6 8.33 8.88 14.99
C HIS A 6 7.52 7.64 14.54
N PRO A 7 8.09 6.42 14.54
CA PRO A 7 7.37 5.20 14.19
C PRO A 7 6.66 4.66 15.43
N GLY A 8 5.33 4.55 15.41
CA GLY A 8 4.64 3.83 16.50
C GLY A 8 3.19 4.17 16.83
N ALA A 9 2.36 4.72 15.93
CA ALA A 9 0.92 4.82 16.21
C ALA A 9 0.09 4.70 14.93
N PHE A 10 -0.91 3.81 14.94
CA PHE A 10 -1.97 3.76 13.93
C PHE A 10 -3.15 4.62 14.38
N LEU A 11 -3.65 5.44 13.47
CA LEU A 11 -4.82 6.30 13.66
C LEU A 11 -5.97 5.72 12.83
N ARG A 12 -7.03 5.27 13.50
CA ARG A 12 -8.34 5.03 12.86
C ARG A 12 -9.00 6.39 12.70
N CYS A 13 -9.01 6.93 11.48
CA CYS A 13 -9.73 8.17 11.18
C CYS A 13 -11.15 7.83 10.70
N GLU A 14 -12.10 7.77 11.62
CA GLU A 14 -13.51 7.95 11.28
C GLU A 14 -13.77 9.46 11.14
N LEU A 15 -14.10 9.91 9.94
CA LEU A 15 -14.48 11.29 9.68
C LEU A 15 -15.92 11.50 10.17
N GLN A 16 -16.12 11.65 11.48
CA GLN A 16 -17.29 12.34 12.03
C GLN A 16 -16.87 13.75 12.44
N PHE A 17 -17.57 14.74 11.87
CA PHE A 17 -17.42 16.14 12.25
C PHE A 17 -17.93 16.33 13.69
N GLY A 18 -17.07 16.12 14.68
CA GLY A 18 -17.38 16.39 16.08
C GLY A 18 -16.55 15.55 17.03
N VAL A 19 -15.77 16.24 17.87
CA VAL A 19 -15.10 15.74 19.09
C VAL A 19 -14.12 14.57 18.87
N ARG A 20 -12.83 14.91 18.91
CA ARG A 20 -11.72 13.97 18.73
C ARG A 20 -11.36 13.30 20.06
N GLU A 21 -12.08 12.26 20.44
CA GLU A 21 -11.61 11.35 21.48
C GLU A 21 -10.56 10.41 20.87
N VAL A 22 -9.31 10.55 21.33
CA VAL A 22 -8.20 9.72 20.86
C VAL A 22 -8.22 8.42 21.67
N GLU A 23 -9.07 7.49 21.26
CA GLU A 23 -8.95 6.10 21.71
C GLU A 23 -7.73 5.49 21.01
N LYS A 24 -6.71 5.09 21.77
CA LYS A 24 -5.57 4.32 21.23
C LYS A 24 -6.07 2.90 20.97
N PRO A 25 -6.18 2.43 19.72
CA PRO A 25 -6.45 1.02 19.47
C PRO A 25 -5.27 0.22 20.02
N THR A 26 -5.53 -0.78 20.85
CA THR A 26 -4.53 -1.67 21.46
C THR A 26 -3.87 -2.63 20.45
N ILE A 27 -4.22 -2.52 19.17
CA ILE A 27 -3.75 -3.40 18.08
C ILE A 27 -2.28 -3.08 17.81
N GLY A 28 -1.40 -3.99 18.25
CA GLY A 28 0.04 -3.90 18.02
C GLY A 28 0.38 -4.09 16.54
N LEU A 29 1.34 -3.33 16.03
CA LEU A 29 1.84 -3.57 14.67
C LEU A 29 2.79 -4.77 14.62
N PRO A 30 2.90 -5.42 13.46
CA PRO A 30 3.96 -6.39 13.24
C PRO A 30 5.35 -5.83 13.57
N ASP A 31 6.23 -6.68 14.11
CA ASP A 31 7.57 -6.26 14.50
C ASP A 31 8.51 -6.07 13.28
N GLY A 32 9.54 -5.25 13.47
CA GLY A 32 10.61 -5.05 12.47
C GLY A 32 10.16 -4.30 11.20
N LEU A 33 9.02 -3.60 11.27
CA LEU A 33 8.52 -2.80 10.16
C LEU A 33 9.46 -1.62 9.86
N THR A 34 9.77 -1.48 8.57
CA THR A 34 10.60 -0.39 8.02
C THR A 34 9.74 0.66 7.31
N PHE A 35 8.64 0.25 6.71
CA PHE A 35 7.56 1.11 6.21
C PHE A 35 6.25 0.33 6.19
N VAL A 36 5.13 1.05 6.19
CA VAL A 36 3.77 0.46 6.11
C VAL A 36 2.86 1.25 5.19
N ARG A 37 1.94 0.56 4.53
CA ARG A 37 0.79 1.13 3.82
C ARG A 37 -0.45 0.33 4.16
N LEU A 38 -1.54 1.05 4.34
CA LEU A 38 -2.85 0.50 4.65
C LEU A 38 -3.77 0.59 3.44
N VAL A 39 -4.58 -0.43 3.24
CA VAL A 39 -5.62 -0.42 2.21
C VAL A 39 -6.84 -1.20 2.70
N SER A 40 -8.02 -0.61 2.51
CA SER A 40 -9.30 -1.31 2.71
C SER A 40 -9.83 -1.80 1.38
N ASP A 41 -10.53 -2.93 1.39
CA ASP A 41 -11.28 -3.42 0.22
C ASP A 41 -12.53 -2.60 -0.10
N GLY A 42 -12.85 -1.61 0.73
CA GLY A 42 -14.06 -0.78 0.64
C GLY A 42 -15.25 -1.37 1.38
N ASP A 43 -15.09 -2.50 2.05
CA ASP A 43 -16.12 -3.13 2.90
C ASP A 43 -15.57 -3.31 4.33
N ARG A 44 -15.23 -4.54 4.73
CA ARG A 44 -14.85 -4.87 6.12
C ARG A 44 -13.40 -5.27 6.27
N LYS A 45 -12.66 -5.49 5.19
CA LYS A 45 -11.28 -5.97 5.29
C LYS A 45 -10.31 -4.81 5.27
N LEU A 46 -9.35 -4.88 6.17
CA LEU A 46 -8.22 -3.97 6.22
C LEU A 46 -6.93 -4.77 6.04
N TYR A 47 -6.13 -4.33 5.08
CA TYR A 47 -4.85 -4.93 4.74
C TYR A 47 -3.72 -3.97 5.09
N LEU A 48 -2.64 -4.52 5.62
CA LEU A 48 -1.39 -3.83 5.87
C LEU A 48 -0.31 -4.45 4.98
N ILE A 49 0.40 -3.62 4.24
CA ILE A 49 1.56 -4.03 3.45
C ILE A 49 2.75 -3.27 3.98
N GLY A 50 3.86 -3.97 4.21
CA GLY A 50 5.03 -3.34 4.79
C GLY A 50 6.32 -4.07 4.49
N GLY A 51 7.40 -3.32 4.50
CA GLY A 51 8.75 -3.88 4.48
C GLY A 51 9.17 -4.30 5.89
N VAL A 52 9.74 -5.49 6.02
CA VAL A 52 10.34 -5.98 7.27
C VAL A 52 11.85 -5.99 7.13
N GLY A 53 12.55 -5.49 8.14
CA GLY A 53 14.00 -5.40 8.10
C GLY A 53 14.61 -4.73 9.33
N VAL A 54 15.85 -4.29 9.18
CA VAL A 54 16.66 -3.77 10.29
C VAL A 54 17.34 -2.48 9.83
N SER A 55 17.48 -1.51 10.76
CA SER A 55 18.11 -0.22 10.49
C SER A 55 17.49 0.54 9.31
N GLY A 56 16.17 0.44 9.15
CA GLY A 56 15.44 1.11 8.07
C GLY A 56 15.58 0.47 6.69
N ILE A 57 16.27 -0.66 6.55
CA ILE A 57 16.45 -1.36 5.27
C ILE A 57 15.50 -2.57 5.24
N SER A 58 14.49 -2.55 4.37
CA SER A 58 13.61 -3.69 4.14
C SER A 58 14.38 -4.83 3.47
N ARG A 59 14.27 -6.04 4.02
CA ARG A 59 14.84 -7.27 3.45
C ARG A 59 13.76 -8.19 2.89
N SER A 60 12.56 -8.08 3.42
CA SER A 60 11.36 -8.74 2.90
C SER A 60 10.21 -7.76 2.90
N MET A 61 9.14 -8.12 2.19
CA MET A 61 7.87 -7.42 2.27
C MET A 61 6.78 -8.43 2.54
N LYS A 62 5.81 -8.04 3.35
CA LYS A 62 4.72 -8.93 3.72
C LYS A 62 3.39 -8.19 3.67
N LEU A 63 2.35 -8.99 3.57
CA LEU A 63 0.95 -8.60 3.59
C LEU A 63 0.32 -9.21 4.83
N TRP A 64 -0.38 -8.37 5.59
CA TRP A 64 -1.19 -8.76 6.72
C TRP A 64 -2.65 -8.35 6.49
N GLU A 65 -3.57 -9.11 7.06
CA GLU A 65 -5.00 -8.80 7.14
C GLU A 65 -5.36 -8.61 8.61
N LEU A 66 -6.13 -7.56 8.92
CA LEU A 66 -6.64 -7.36 10.26
C LEU A 66 -7.73 -8.41 10.52
N GLY A 67 -7.64 -9.11 11.66
CA GLY A 67 -8.67 -10.08 12.05
C GLY A 67 -10.07 -9.47 12.11
N GLU A 68 -11.10 -10.29 11.85
CA GLU A 68 -12.50 -9.85 11.77
C GLU A 68 -12.99 -9.21 13.07
N ASP A 69 -12.45 -9.64 14.20
CA ASP A 69 -12.77 -9.09 15.53
C ASP A 69 -11.98 -7.80 15.86
N GLY A 70 -11.18 -7.30 14.92
CA GLY A 70 -10.30 -6.15 15.12
C GLY A 70 -9.16 -6.40 16.10
N GLY A 71 -8.83 -7.67 16.37
CA GLY A 71 -7.82 -8.07 17.37
C GLY A 71 -6.39 -7.84 16.89
N ASP A 72 -5.92 -8.66 15.95
CA ASP A 72 -4.50 -8.73 15.55
C ASP A 72 -4.29 -8.73 14.03
N TRP A 73 -3.09 -8.34 13.62
CA TRP A 73 -2.62 -8.45 12.24
C TRP A 73 -2.14 -9.88 11.94
N MET A 74 -2.85 -10.57 11.07
CA MET A 74 -2.48 -11.92 10.63
C MET A 74 -1.70 -11.85 9.33
N GLU A 75 -0.50 -12.44 9.29
CA GLU A 75 0.28 -12.53 8.06
C GLU A 75 -0.47 -13.41 7.04
N VAL A 76 -0.75 -12.84 5.87
CA VAL A 76 -1.45 -13.52 4.78
C VAL A 76 -0.46 -14.05 3.76
N GLU A 77 0.56 -13.26 3.44
CA GLU A 77 1.53 -13.61 2.41
C GLU A 77 2.85 -12.87 2.59
N THR A 78 3.96 -13.54 2.25
CA THR A 78 5.27 -12.93 2.09
C THR A 78 5.58 -12.75 0.61
N LEU A 79 6.02 -11.56 0.22
CA LEU A 79 6.37 -11.27 -1.17
C LEU A 79 7.55 -12.17 -1.61
N PRO A 80 7.44 -12.90 -2.74
CA PRO A 80 8.50 -13.78 -3.21
C PRO A 80 9.82 -13.05 -3.39
N GLU A 81 10.93 -13.68 -3.00
CA GLU A 81 12.24 -13.02 -2.86
C GLU A 81 12.70 -12.27 -4.12
N MET A 82 12.56 -12.87 -5.30
CA MET A 82 12.92 -12.24 -6.58
C MET A 82 12.10 -10.97 -6.87
N VAL A 83 10.81 -11.01 -6.54
CA VAL A 83 9.89 -9.88 -6.70
C VAL A 83 10.19 -8.79 -5.68
N CYS A 84 10.44 -9.19 -4.43
CA CYS A 84 10.83 -8.29 -3.36
C CYS A 84 12.15 -7.57 -3.68
N ARG A 85 13.17 -8.28 -4.15
CA ARG A 85 14.45 -7.68 -4.56
C ARG A 85 14.26 -6.61 -5.63
N LYS A 86 13.46 -6.89 -6.66
CA LYS A 86 13.12 -5.90 -7.69
C LYS A 86 12.45 -4.67 -7.07
N PHE A 87 11.39 -4.86 -6.28
CA PHE A 87 10.63 -3.74 -5.71
C PHE A 87 11.47 -2.90 -4.73
N VAL A 88 12.18 -3.54 -3.79
CA VAL A 88 13.02 -2.86 -2.80
C VAL A 88 14.17 -2.11 -3.47
N SER A 89 14.79 -2.67 -4.53
CA SER A 89 15.86 -1.97 -5.26
C SER A 89 15.40 -0.63 -5.86
N VAL A 90 14.14 -0.58 -6.31
CA VAL A 90 13.52 0.61 -6.90
C VAL A 90 13.15 1.63 -5.83
N CYS A 91 12.71 1.17 -4.66
CA CYS A 91 12.21 2.02 -3.57
C CYS A 91 13.27 2.33 -2.50
N TYR A 92 14.52 1.90 -2.70
CA TYR A 92 15.60 2.03 -1.73
C TYR A 92 15.79 3.51 -1.32
N HIS A 93 15.85 3.76 -0.01
CA HIS A 93 15.81 5.08 0.65
C HIS A 93 14.56 5.94 0.47
N ASN A 94 13.58 5.53 -0.33
CA ASN A 94 12.42 6.33 -0.71
C ASN A 94 11.09 5.60 -0.45
N TYR A 95 10.97 4.89 0.67
CA TYR A 95 9.73 4.19 1.01
C TYR A 95 8.54 5.12 1.18
N GLU A 96 8.74 6.43 1.39
CA GLU A 96 7.68 7.44 1.37
C GLU A 96 6.96 7.52 0.02
N HIS A 97 7.67 7.20 -1.08
CA HIS A 97 7.11 7.22 -2.42
C HIS A 97 6.31 5.96 -2.77
N VAL A 98 6.38 4.93 -1.92
CA VAL A 98 5.52 3.76 -2.05
C VAL A 98 4.09 4.17 -1.72
N TYR A 99 3.12 3.71 -2.50
CA TYR A 99 1.71 3.85 -2.18
C TYR A 99 0.97 2.60 -2.59
N CYS A 100 -0.20 2.39 -2.00
CA CYS A 100 -1.06 1.27 -2.32
C CYS A 100 -2.51 1.69 -2.48
N PHE A 101 -3.26 0.93 -3.26
CA PHE A 101 -4.69 1.13 -3.42
C PHE A 101 -5.39 -0.19 -3.74
N TRP A 102 -6.68 -0.23 -3.45
CA TRP A 102 -7.55 -1.34 -3.78
C TRP A 102 -8.17 -1.14 -5.15
N HIS A 103 -8.24 -2.21 -5.93
CA HIS A 103 -8.97 -2.22 -7.19
C HIS A 103 -9.50 -3.61 -7.51
N GLN A 104 -10.82 -3.81 -7.43
CA GLN A 104 -11.51 -5.01 -7.92
C GLN A 104 -10.87 -6.34 -7.46
N GLY A 105 -10.57 -6.49 -6.16
CA GLY A 105 -9.94 -7.70 -5.62
C GLY A 105 -8.42 -7.74 -5.75
N LEU A 106 -7.81 -6.64 -6.21
CA LEU A 106 -6.37 -6.46 -6.32
C LEU A 106 -5.91 -5.42 -5.30
N ILE A 107 -4.80 -5.74 -4.64
CA ILE A 107 -4.03 -4.79 -3.86
C ILE A 107 -2.87 -4.35 -4.75
N CYS A 108 -2.92 -3.11 -5.23
CA CYS A 108 -1.91 -2.55 -6.12
C CYS A 108 -0.86 -1.79 -5.30
N LEU A 109 0.42 -2.05 -5.59
CA LEU A 109 1.59 -1.44 -4.98
C LEU A 109 2.39 -0.71 -6.05
N CYS A 110 2.61 0.58 -5.80
CA CYS A 110 3.23 1.50 -6.76
C CYS A 110 4.32 2.31 -6.08
N CYS A 111 5.23 2.86 -6.89
CA CYS A 111 6.22 3.82 -6.45
C CYS A 111 6.18 5.04 -7.37
N TYR A 112 6.21 6.26 -6.83
CA TYR A 112 6.15 7.49 -7.64
C TYR A 112 7.32 7.67 -8.63
N THR A 113 8.39 6.91 -8.48
CA THR A 113 9.56 6.95 -9.36
C THR A 113 9.65 5.74 -10.28
N TRP A 114 8.62 4.88 -10.31
CA TRP A 114 8.64 3.63 -11.05
C TRP A 114 7.35 3.37 -11.83
N PRO A 115 7.42 2.97 -13.11
CA PRO A 115 6.24 2.85 -13.96
C PRO A 115 5.52 1.50 -13.85
N GLU A 116 6.18 0.43 -13.41
CA GLU A 116 5.52 -0.87 -13.27
C GLU A 116 4.74 -0.94 -11.94
N ILE A 117 3.57 -1.57 -11.99
CA ILE A 117 2.73 -1.77 -10.82
C ILE A 117 2.88 -3.22 -10.38
N LEU A 118 3.20 -3.45 -9.12
CA LEU A 118 3.12 -4.76 -8.50
C LEU A 118 1.73 -4.92 -7.91
N TYR A 119 1.04 -6.04 -8.13
CA TYR A 119 -0.24 -6.26 -7.46
C TYR A 119 -0.32 -7.65 -6.84
N TYR A 120 -1.09 -7.73 -5.76
CA TYR A 120 -1.49 -8.97 -5.14
C TYR A 120 -2.95 -9.25 -5.49
N LYS A 121 -3.22 -10.43 -6.05
CA LYS A 121 -4.57 -10.90 -6.35
C LYS A 121 -5.10 -11.70 -5.18
N VAL A 122 -6.01 -11.11 -4.41
CA VAL A 122 -6.53 -11.70 -3.16
C VAL A 122 -7.15 -13.07 -3.38
N SER A 123 -7.97 -13.23 -4.41
CA SER A 123 -8.71 -14.47 -4.68
C SER A 123 -7.81 -15.69 -4.96
N ARG A 124 -6.57 -15.46 -5.40
CA ARG A 124 -5.61 -16.51 -5.75
C ARG A 124 -4.37 -16.52 -4.86
N ARG A 125 -4.25 -15.54 -3.95
CA ARG A 125 -3.08 -15.32 -3.12
C ARG A 125 -1.76 -15.32 -3.90
N THR A 126 -1.70 -14.51 -4.96
CA THR A 126 -0.52 -14.46 -5.84
C THR A 126 -0.13 -13.04 -6.19
N TRP A 127 1.18 -12.85 -6.34
CA TRP A 127 1.81 -11.59 -6.73
C TRP A 127 2.14 -11.58 -8.22
N HIS A 128 1.92 -10.44 -8.86
CA HIS A 128 2.10 -10.26 -10.30
C HIS A 128 2.58 -8.85 -10.60
N TRP A 129 3.46 -8.71 -11.59
CA TRP A 129 3.79 -7.41 -12.16
C TRP A 129 2.81 -7.11 -13.30
N LEU A 130 2.18 -5.93 -13.26
CA LEU A 130 1.55 -5.37 -14.44
C LEU A 130 2.65 -4.88 -15.38
N PRO A 131 2.60 -5.28 -16.66
CA PRO A 131 3.51 -4.76 -17.65
C PRO A 131 3.33 -3.25 -17.76
N LYS A 132 4.44 -2.56 -18.06
CA LYS A 132 4.39 -1.14 -18.39
C LYS A 132 3.41 -0.92 -19.56
N CYS A 133 2.58 0.10 -19.45
CA CYS A 133 1.73 0.50 -20.58
C CYS A 133 2.60 0.98 -21.75
N PRO A 134 2.48 0.40 -22.95
CA PRO A 134 3.28 0.79 -24.11
C PRO A 134 3.06 2.24 -24.55
N SER A 135 1.91 2.83 -24.21
CA SER A 135 1.57 4.21 -24.58
C SER A 135 2.15 5.26 -23.63
N LEU A 136 2.83 4.85 -22.55
CA LEU A 136 3.38 5.76 -21.55
C LEU A 136 4.90 5.93 -21.74
N PRO A 137 5.43 7.17 -21.66
CA PRO A 137 6.85 7.44 -21.89
C PRO A 137 7.76 6.74 -20.87
N ASP A 138 9.02 6.50 -21.23
CA ASP A 138 10.03 5.86 -20.35
C ASP A 138 10.40 6.69 -19.13
N LYS A 139 10.35 8.02 -19.26
CA LYS A 139 10.61 8.94 -18.16
C LYS A 139 9.30 9.23 -17.44
N TRP A 140 9.12 8.59 -16.31
CA TRP A 140 8.01 8.84 -15.39
C TRP A 140 8.46 9.75 -14.25
N SER A 141 7.91 10.95 -14.19
CA SER A 141 7.83 11.72 -12.96
C SER A 141 6.37 11.67 -12.51
N CYS A 142 6.05 10.98 -11.41
CA CYS A 142 4.68 10.98 -10.88
C CYS A 142 4.28 12.33 -10.24
N GLY A 143 4.83 13.45 -10.73
CA GLY A 143 4.37 14.80 -10.41
C GLY A 143 2.94 15.07 -10.90
N PHE A 144 2.40 14.19 -11.76
CA PHE A 144 0.99 14.20 -12.12
C PHE A 144 0.29 12.96 -11.59
N ARG A 145 -0.58 13.18 -10.60
CA ARG A 145 -1.54 12.21 -10.07
C ARG A 145 -2.65 11.97 -11.11
N TRP A 146 -2.41 11.11 -12.08
CA TRP A 146 -3.46 10.76 -13.05
C TRP A 146 -4.26 9.56 -12.56
N PHE A 147 -5.50 9.83 -12.13
CA PHE A 147 -6.58 8.91 -12.42
C PHE A 147 -6.78 8.93 -13.94
N PRO A 148 -6.98 7.79 -14.62
CA PRO A 148 -7.61 7.80 -15.93
C PRO A 148 -9.10 8.09 -15.73
N PHE A 149 -9.45 9.28 -15.24
CA PHE A 149 -10.77 9.83 -15.53
C PHE A 149 -10.68 10.29 -16.98
N LYS A 150 -11.27 9.51 -17.88
CA LYS A 150 -11.71 10.01 -19.17
C LYS A 150 -13.18 10.41 -18.94
N PRO A 151 -13.51 11.68 -18.63
CA PRO A 151 -14.87 12.08 -18.32
C PRO A 151 -15.78 12.15 -19.55
N GLU A 152 -15.30 11.75 -20.73
CA GLU A 152 -15.97 11.95 -22.02
C GLU A 152 -16.42 10.63 -22.69
N LEU A 153 -16.74 9.61 -21.92
CA LEU A 153 -17.47 8.44 -22.44
C LEU A 153 -18.87 8.45 -21.83
N TYR A 154 -19.70 9.41 -22.25
CA TYR A 154 -21.15 9.30 -22.52
C TYR A 154 -21.72 10.72 -22.73
N SER A 155 -21.85 11.12 -23.99
CA SER A 155 -23.10 11.77 -24.43
C SER A 155 -23.48 11.12 -25.74
N THR A 156 -24.21 10.01 -25.64
CA THR A 156 -24.91 9.43 -26.78
C THR A 156 -26.22 10.19 -26.95
N VAL A 157 -26.39 10.73 -28.17
CA VAL A 157 -27.57 11.34 -28.81
C VAL A 157 -27.98 12.73 -28.33
#